data_AF-A0A957F9V9-F1
#
_entry.id   AF-A0A957F9V9-F1
#
_cell.length_a   1.000
_cell.length_b   1.000
_cell.length_c   1.000
_cell.angle_alpha   90.00
_cell.angle_beta   90.00
_cell.angle_gamma   90.00
#
_symmetry.space_group_name_H-M   'P 1'
#
loop_
_entity.id
_entity.type
_entity.pdbx_description
1 polymer ?
#
loop_
_entity_poly.entity_id
_entity_poly.type
_entity_poly.pdbx_seq_one_letter_code
_entity_poly.pdbx_strand_id
1 'polypeptide(L)'
;MPILFVLISLACGFVWLMFPGQVTWLPVVVIVLPWLVWWRNGRFSLPATPFSGLLLLFFGTALFAVWTAYDRGQAEGKLWILIGALFVFISLAALPRHTEHWGGALLWGIAVGLAVYFLLTHNWQQWPTDFNVLTRLGVWWMGKRPLLTAPPLHPNLVGGVIATFAPLGMALVWQTGRPLIGKAQTSAGTWLALVGILLANGIMFFALLLSSSRAAWVALIVSYAVIVGWWGSLRILQSRRMAISRTTLAVLFILIMVGIGVLPIVGIMLNMSGGTGSTGRFVLYKQTWRLIQVCFFTGAGLASFGGFYAQYIQVVPHFVLSYAHNLFLDVWLEQGVIGFLSFTVFMVGTGWMLFAHIFRLQIKKNGSTSEVTVWHWAVAVGLVTMLLHGLLDDSFYGTIRISLISAPTTGPWSGVLATPLFLAMPGLATALVADANIRWTAVFRPVLLFVGVVALVGAAWLVLDRDTVEARWQANLGALSLARAQLSGWPTNVWDDGRQAVELAPVAAQLANVLDLDADNVAAQYRLGLIAMLERDYETAVSHLEIAHELDPGHRGITKNLGYCYVWLGEFDKARLLLANISETQQEMSAYEWWWQQQGRPDLAERAAQMSQP
;
A
#
# COMPACT_ATOMS: atom_id res chain seq x y z
N MET A 1 7.35 -4.24 -31.13
CA MET A 1 6.13 -3.42 -31.06
C MET A 1 5.42 -3.52 -29.70
N PRO A 2 5.13 -4.71 -29.13
CA PRO A 2 4.43 -4.78 -27.83
C PRO A 2 5.19 -4.12 -26.66
N ILE A 3 6.52 -4.24 -26.62
CA ILE A 3 7.35 -3.57 -25.62
C ILE A 3 7.28 -2.04 -25.69
N LEU A 4 7.02 -1.47 -26.88
CA LEU A 4 6.86 -0.03 -27.05
C LEU A 4 5.60 0.46 -26.30
N PHE A 5 4.52 -0.33 -26.27
CA PHE A 5 3.32 0.03 -25.50
C PHE A 5 3.57 0.01 -24.00
N VAL A 6 4.41 -0.91 -23.52
CA VAL A 6 4.86 -0.91 -22.12
C VAL A 6 5.62 0.38 -21.83
N LEU A 7 6.57 0.77 -22.69
CA LEU A 7 7.34 2.01 -22.53
C LEU A 7 6.47 3.27 -22.58
N ILE A 8 5.52 3.35 -23.51
CA ILE A 8 4.57 4.48 -23.61
C ILE A 8 3.70 4.56 -22.34
N SER A 9 3.19 3.42 -21.86
CA SER A 9 2.38 3.34 -20.65
C SER A 9 3.16 3.77 -19.41
N LEU A 10 4.42 3.33 -19.30
CA LEU A 10 5.32 3.75 -18.22
C LEU A 10 5.63 5.25 -18.28
N ALA A 11 5.92 5.79 -19.46
CA ALA A 11 6.19 7.21 -19.65
C ALA A 11 4.98 8.06 -19.24
N CYS A 12 3.77 7.68 -19.68
CA CYS A 12 2.54 8.37 -19.30
C CYS A 12 2.24 8.26 -17.80
N GLY A 13 2.44 7.07 -17.22
CA GLY A 13 2.37 6.85 -15.77
C GLY A 13 3.31 7.77 -14.99
N PHE A 14 4.54 7.96 -15.49
CA PHE A 14 5.52 8.85 -14.89
C PHE A 14 5.18 10.34 -15.10
N VAL A 15 4.56 10.71 -16.23
CA VAL A 15 4.06 12.08 -16.42
C VAL A 15 2.99 12.42 -15.39
N TRP A 16 2.01 11.54 -15.17
CA TRP A 16 1.01 11.72 -14.11
C TRP A 16 1.62 11.77 -12.72
N LEU A 17 2.67 10.99 -12.50
CA LEU A 17 3.42 10.99 -11.26
C LEU A 17 4.10 12.33 -10.96
N MET A 18 4.69 12.95 -11.98
CA MET A 18 5.43 14.21 -11.85
C MET A 18 4.51 15.44 -11.78
N PHE A 19 3.31 15.33 -12.34
CA PHE A 19 2.34 16.43 -12.43
C PHE A 19 0.94 16.01 -11.94
N PRO A 20 0.81 15.53 -10.68
CA PRO A 20 -0.47 15.02 -10.16
C PRO A 20 -1.51 16.15 -10.12
N GLY A 21 -2.70 15.88 -10.63
CA GLY A 21 -3.81 16.85 -10.69
C GLY A 21 -3.65 17.95 -11.74
N GLN A 22 -2.45 18.15 -12.31
CA GLN A 22 -2.21 19.13 -13.39
C GLN A 22 -2.40 18.51 -14.78
N VAL A 23 -1.98 17.25 -14.95
CA VAL A 23 -2.17 16.49 -16.19
C VAL A 23 -3.27 15.47 -15.98
N THR A 24 -4.36 15.59 -16.75
CA THR A 24 -5.55 14.73 -16.63
C THR A 24 -5.58 13.67 -17.74
N TRP A 25 -6.52 13.75 -18.68
CA TRP A 25 -6.82 12.69 -19.63
C TRP A 25 -5.85 12.61 -20.83
N LEU A 26 -5.06 13.65 -21.11
CA LEU A 26 -4.24 13.73 -22.33
C LEU A 26 -3.29 12.54 -22.53
N PRO A 27 -2.55 12.04 -21.52
CA PRO A 27 -1.69 10.88 -21.70
C PRO A 27 -2.46 9.59 -22.02
N VAL A 28 -3.75 9.48 -21.66
CA VAL A 28 -4.59 8.34 -22.07
C VAL A 28 -4.68 8.27 -23.60
N VAL A 29 -4.82 9.40 -24.28
CA VAL A 29 -4.88 9.42 -25.76
C VAL A 29 -3.57 8.92 -26.36
N VAL A 30 -2.44 9.33 -25.81
CA VAL A 30 -1.11 8.87 -26.25
C VAL A 30 -0.97 7.35 -26.07
N ILE A 31 -1.47 6.80 -24.97
CA ILE A 31 -1.45 5.35 -24.75
C ILE A 31 -2.39 4.64 -25.72
N VAL A 32 -3.64 5.11 -25.88
CA VAL A 32 -4.72 4.41 -26.59
C VAL A 32 -4.55 4.45 -28.11
N LEU A 33 -3.98 5.52 -28.68
CA LEU A 33 -3.81 5.67 -30.14
C LEU A 33 -3.07 4.47 -30.79
N PRO A 34 -1.90 4.04 -30.29
CA PRO A 34 -1.25 2.84 -30.81
C PRO A 34 -2.07 1.56 -30.65
N TRP A 35 -2.82 1.41 -29.55
CA TRP A 35 -3.72 0.27 -29.35
C TRP A 35 -4.86 0.23 -30.36
N LEU A 36 -5.45 1.37 -30.71
CA LEU A 36 -6.51 1.46 -31.72
C LEU A 36 -6.02 1.02 -33.10
N VAL A 37 -4.81 1.46 -33.49
CA VAL A 37 -4.17 1.03 -34.74
C VAL A 37 -3.91 -0.49 -34.72
N TRP A 38 -3.48 -1.01 -33.58
CA TRP A 38 -3.18 -2.44 -33.44
C TRP A 38 -4.45 -3.31 -33.48
N TRP A 39 -5.52 -2.86 -32.83
CA TRP A 39 -6.84 -3.49 -32.85
C TRP A 39 -7.46 -3.50 -34.25
N ARG A 40 -7.42 -2.37 -34.96
CA ARG A 40 -7.91 -2.28 -36.35
C ARG A 40 -7.24 -3.28 -37.30
N ASN A 41 -5.99 -3.64 -37.02
CA ASN A 41 -5.24 -4.62 -37.81
C ASN A 41 -5.53 -6.08 -37.42
N GLY A 42 -6.49 -6.35 -36.53
CA GLY A 42 -6.85 -7.69 -36.06
C GLY A 42 -5.77 -8.36 -35.22
N ARG A 43 -4.81 -7.59 -34.70
CA ARG A 43 -3.62 -8.10 -33.99
C ARG A 43 -3.73 -7.96 -32.47
N PHE A 44 -4.87 -7.51 -31.96
CA PHE A 44 -5.08 -7.31 -30.54
C PHE A 44 -6.28 -8.09 -30.02
N SER A 45 -6.06 -8.80 -28.92
CA SER A 45 -7.08 -9.28 -28.01
C SER A 45 -6.77 -8.76 -26.61
N LEU A 46 -7.74 -8.17 -25.93
CA LEU A 46 -7.61 -7.87 -24.50
C LEU A 46 -7.29 -9.19 -23.77
N PRO A 47 -6.25 -9.22 -22.91
CA PRO A 47 -5.95 -10.40 -22.12
C PRO A 47 -7.11 -10.63 -21.14
N ALA A 48 -8.06 -11.46 -21.55
CA ALA A 48 -9.19 -11.87 -20.76
C ALA A 48 -8.71 -12.93 -19.76
N THR A 49 -8.44 -12.49 -18.54
CA THR A 49 -8.22 -13.40 -17.42
C THR A 49 -9.55 -13.59 -16.68
N PRO A 50 -9.71 -14.69 -15.93
CA PRO A 50 -10.85 -14.87 -15.03
C PRO A 50 -10.99 -13.75 -13.97
N PHE A 51 -9.93 -12.97 -13.76
CA PHE A 51 -9.87 -11.89 -12.76
C PHE A 51 -10.00 -10.49 -13.36
N SER A 52 -10.13 -10.37 -14.70
CA SER A 52 -10.23 -9.07 -15.35
C SER A 52 -11.46 -8.28 -14.86
N GLY A 53 -12.56 -8.95 -14.52
CA GLY A 53 -13.73 -8.31 -13.90
C GLY A 53 -13.46 -7.72 -12.52
N LEU A 54 -12.66 -8.39 -11.69
CA LEU A 54 -12.26 -7.87 -10.38
C LEU A 54 -11.26 -6.71 -10.51
N LEU A 55 -10.38 -6.75 -11.52
CA LEU A 55 -9.53 -5.62 -11.84
C LEU A 55 -10.37 -4.40 -12.23
N LEU A 56 -11.36 -4.57 -13.12
CA LEU A 56 -12.28 -3.49 -13.48
C LEU A 56 -13.08 -2.98 -12.28
N LEU A 57 -13.53 -3.87 -11.39
CA LEU A 57 -14.22 -3.49 -10.16
C LEU A 57 -13.33 -2.66 -9.24
N PHE A 58 -12.06 -3.04 -9.07
CA PHE A 58 -11.07 -2.26 -8.31
C PHE A 58 -10.87 -0.86 -8.90
N PHE A 59 -10.80 -0.71 -10.23
CA PHE A 59 -10.74 0.61 -10.85
C PHE A 59 -12.05 1.40 -10.75
N GLY A 60 -13.19 0.71 -10.75
CA GLY A 60 -14.49 1.31 -10.46
C GLY A 60 -14.57 1.87 -9.04
N THR A 61 -14.04 1.15 -8.05
CA THR A 61 -13.94 1.66 -6.67
C THR A 61 -12.92 2.79 -6.54
N ALA A 62 -11.81 2.77 -7.28
CA ALA A 62 -10.87 3.88 -7.33
C ALA A 62 -11.51 5.16 -7.90
N LEU A 63 -12.36 5.04 -8.93
CA LEU A 63 -13.13 6.16 -9.47
C LEU A 63 -14.15 6.68 -8.44
N PHE A 64 -14.89 5.79 -7.77
CA PHE A 64 -15.79 6.15 -6.69
C PHE A 64 -15.07 6.81 -5.52
N ALA A 65 -13.83 6.39 -5.23
CA ALA A 65 -13.00 6.93 -4.17
C ALA A 65 -12.53 8.37 -4.43
N VAL A 66 -12.61 8.87 -5.68
CA VAL A 66 -12.45 10.30 -5.95
C VAL A 66 -13.62 11.11 -5.39
N TRP A 67 -14.84 10.56 -5.44
CA TRP A 67 -16.00 11.22 -4.84
C TRP A 67 -15.90 11.23 -3.32
N THR A 68 -15.48 10.14 -2.68
CA THR A 68 -15.41 10.04 -1.20
C THR A 68 -14.28 10.89 -0.60
N ALA A 69 -13.21 11.17 -1.35
CA ALA A 69 -12.07 11.93 -0.87
C ALA A 69 -12.43 13.35 -0.38
N TYR A 70 -11.73 13.80 0.66
CA TYR A 70 -11.82 15.19 1.13
C TYR A 70 -11.12 16.16 0.17
N ASP A 71 -10.03 15.73 -0.48
CA ASP A 71 -9.31 16.48 -1.51
C ASP A 71 -9.44 15.77 -2.85
N ARG A 72 -10.36 16.26 -3.69
CA ARG A 72 -10.61 15.68 -5.02
C ARG A 72 -9.42 15.83 -5.95
N GLY A 73 -8.64 16.90 -5.86
CA GLY A 73 -7.51 17.14 -6.74
C GLY A 73 -6.40 16.12 -6.52
N GLN A 74 -6.07 15.83 -5.27
CA GLN A 74 -5.11 14.77 -4.92
C GLN A 74 -5.65 13.38 -5.29
N ALA A 75 -6.94 13.14 -5.04
CA ALA A 75 -7.58 11.87 -5.40
C ALA A 75 -7.57 11.61 -6.92
N GLU A 76 -7.89 12.61 -7.73
CA GLU A 76 -7.80 12.56 -9.19
C GLU A 76 -6.36 12.31 -9.66
N GLY A 77 -5.39 13.00 -9.07
CA GLY A 77 -3.97 12.78 -9.36
C GLY A 77 -3.56 11.32 -9.14
N LYS A 78 -3.97 10.72 -8.01
CA LYS A 78 -3.72 9.30 -7.73
C LYS A 78 -4.47 8.38 -8.69
N LEU A 79 -5.72 8.69 -9.02
CA LEU A 79 -6.51 7.92 -9.98
C LEU A 79 -5.80 7.81 -11.35
N TRP A 80 -5.27 8.92 -11.87
CA TRP A 80 -4.56 8.92 -13.15
C TRP A 80 -3.29 8.05 -13.11
N ILE A 81 -2.54 8.08 -12.01
CA ILE A 81 -1.37 7.21 -11.83
C ILE A 81 -1.79 5.72 -11.82
N LEU A 82 -2.88 5.38 -11.14
CA LEU A 82 -3.44 4.02 -11.15
C LEU A 82 -3.88 3.61 -12.55
N ILE A 83 -4.50 4.51 -13.32
CA ILE A 83 -4.85 4.28 -14.73
C ILE A 83 -3.58 3.98 -15.55
N GLY A 84 -2.47 4.69 -15.30
CA GLY A 84 -1.17 4.35 -15.87
C GLY A 84 -0.72 2.93 -15.54
N ALA A 85 -0.86 2.50 -14.28
CA ALA A 85 -0.57 1.13 -13.86
C ALA A 85 -1.46 0.09 -14.57
N LEU A 86 -2.74 0.41 -14.81
CA LEU A 86 -3.65 -0.44 -15.61
C LEU A 86 -3.14 -0.62 -17.04
N PHE A 87 -2.68 0.45 -17.68
CA PHE A 87 -2.14 0.36 -19.03
C PHE A 87 -0.80 -0.39 -19.08
N VAL A 88 0.04 -0.25 -18.05
CA VAL A 88 1.25 -1.08 -17.89
C VAL A 88 0.87 -2.56 -17.76
N PHE A 89 -0.16 -2.89 -16.98
CA PHE A 89 -0.69 -4.25 -16.89
C PHE A 89 -1.17 -4.77 -18.25
N ILE A 90 -2.03 -4.02 -18.95
CA ILE A 90 -2.58 -4.45 -20.25
C ILE A 90 -1.44 -4.65 -21.27
N SER A 91 -0.46 -3.75 -21.28
CA SER A 91 0.70 -3.81 -22.19
C SER A 91 1.58 -5.02 -21.91
N LEU A 92 1.85 -5.31 -20.63
CA LEU A 92 2.65 -6.48 -20.25
C LEU A 92 1.88 -7.77 -20.50
N ALA A 93 0.59 -7.83 -20.15
CA ALA A 93 -0.25 -9.00 -20.33
C ALA A 93 -0.50 -9.35 -21.80
N ALA A 94 -0.40 -8.37 -22.71
CA ALA A 94 -0.50 -8.59 -24.15
C ALA A 94 0.82 -8.94 -24.84
N LEU A 95 1.94 -9.09 -24.09
CA LEU A 95 3.20 -9.53 -24.68
C LEU A 95 3.05 -10.95 -25.25
N PRO A 96 3.39 -11.19 -26.54
CA PRO A 96 3.40 -12.53 -27.10
C PRO A 96 4.35 -13.47 -26.35
N ARG A 97 4.00 -14.76 -26.31
CA ARG A 97 4.89 -15.83 -25.84
C ARG A 97 6.19 -15.76 -26.64
N HIS A 98 7.32 -16.01 -25.95
CA HIS A 98 8.69 -15.76 -26.39
C HIS A 98 9.18 -14.31 -26.32
N THR A 99 8.36 -13.31 -26.01
CA THR A 99 8.82 -11.91 -25.84
C THR A 99 8.63 -11.38 -24.42
N GLU A 100 7.96 -12.13 -23.56
CA GLU A 100 7.70 -11.78 -22.15
C GLU A 100 8.99 -11.53 -21.37
N HIS A 101 10.08 -12.22 -21.71
CA HIS A 101 11.39 -12.01 -21.08
C HIS A 101 11.93 -10.59 -21.31
N TRP A 102 11.55 -9.91 -22.39
CA TRP A 102 11.87 -8.48 -22.58
C TRP A 102 11.08 -7.58 -21.64
N GLY A 103 9.83 -7.92 -21.34
CA GLY A 103 9.06 -7.24 -20.29
C GLY A 103 9.72 -7.41 -18.92
N GLY A 104 10.13 -8.64 -18.59
CA GLY A 104 10.90 -8.91 -17.37
C GLY A 104 12.24 -8.16 -17.32
N ALA A 105 12.97 -8.12 -18.43
CA ALA A 105 14.23 -7.39 -18.53
C ALA A 105 14.05 -5.87 -18.37
N LEU A 106 12.97 -5.31 -18.91
CA LEU A 106 12.63 -3.90 -18.74
C LEU A 106 12.35 -3.56 -17.26
N LEU A 107 11.52 -4.36 -16.57
CA LEU A 107 11.22 -4.16 -15.15
C LEU A 107 12.47 -4.28 -14.27
N TRP A 108 13.33 -5.26 -14.58
CA TRP A 108 14.65 -5.37 -13.94
C TRP A 108 15.51 -4.12 -14.20
N GLY A 109 15.56 -3.62 -15.44
CA GLY A 109 16.31 -2.42 -15.79
C GLY A 109 15.81 -1.18 -15.02
N ILE A 110 14.49 -1.05 -14.82
CA ILE A 110 13.90 0.00 -13.99
C ILE A 110 14.36 -0.12 -12.53
N ALA A 111 14.38 -1.34 -11.98
CA ALA A 111 14.87 -1.58 -10.61
C ALA A 111 16.35 -1.22 -10.45
N VAL A 112 17.18 -1.54 -11.45
CA VAL A 112 18.60 -1.14 -11.51
C VAL A 112 18.72 0.39 -11.58
N GLY A 113 17.91 1.06 -12.40
CA GLY A 113 17.88 2.52 -12.48
C GLY A 113 17.52 3.18 -11.16
N LEU A 114 16.51 2.66 -10.46
CA LEU A 114 16.13 3.13 -9.12
C LEU A 114 17.21 2.87 -8.08
N ALA A 115 17.90 1.72 -8.16
CA ALA A 115 19.04 1.40 -7.30
C ALA A 115 20.17 2.41 -7.48
N VAL A 116 20.55 2.71 -8.73
CA VAL A 116 21.56 3.73 -9.04
C VAL A 116 21.13 5.10 -8.54
N TYR A 117 19.89 5.51 -8.82
CA TYR A 117 19.37 6.80 -8.37
C TYR A 117 19.41 6.94 -6.84
N PHE A 118 18.97 5.91 -6.11
CA PHE A 118 19.04 5.86 -4.64
C PHE A 118 20.49 5.97 -4.15
N LEU A 119 21.41 5.20 -4.73
CA LEU A 119 22.83 5.24 -4.39
C LEU A 119 23.46 6.61 -4.67
N LEU A 120 22.98 7.36 -5.66
CA LEU A 120 23.48 8.70 -6.00
C LEU A 120 22.88 9.83 -5.15
N THR A 121 21.66 9.66 -4.63
CA THR A 121 20.90 10.75 -3.99
C THR A 121 20.78 10.62 -2.48
N HIS A 122 20.69 9.40 -1.93
CA HIS A 122 20.37 9.20 -0.52
C HIS A 122 21.47 9.73 0.41
N ASN A 123 21.10 10.36 1.52
CA ASN A 123 22.04 10.96 2.47
C ASN A 123 22.07 10.15 3.78
N TRP A 124 23.02 9.23 3.90
CA TRP A 124 23.21 8.38 5.09
C TRP A 124 23.74 9.13 6.32
N GLN A 125 24.22 10.37 6.19
CA GLN A 125 24.56 11.21 7.35
C GLN A 125 23.30 11.81 7.97
N GLN A 126 22.38 12.28 7.13
CA GLN A 126 21.11 12.85 7.57
C GLN A 126 20.10 11.78 7.97
N TRP A 127 20.08 10.66 7.24
CA TRP A 127 19.15 9.54 7.42
C TRP A 127 19.95 8.25 7.61
N PRO A 128 20.50 8.00 8.81
CA PRO A 128 21.27 6.80 9.09
C PRO A 128 20.38 5.55 8.98
N THR A 129 21.00 4.43 8.63
CA THR A 129 20.34 3.13 8.67
C THR A 129 20.21 2.62 10.11
N ASP A 130 19.33 1.65 10.33
CA ASP A 130 19.20 0.95 11.61
C ASP A 130 20.49 0.26 12.08
N PHE A 131 21.40 -0.05 11.16
CA PHE A 131 22.63 -0.78 11.45
C PHE A 131 23.84 0.14 11.28
N ASN A 132 24.52 0.49 12.37
CA ASN A 132 25.69 1.38 12.35
C ASN A 132 26.76 0.99 11.31
N VAL A 133 26.96 -0.31 11.08
CA VAL A 133 27.90 -0.81 10.05
C VAL A 133 27.47 -0.38 8.65
N LEU A 134 26.17 -0.50 8.33
CA LEU A 134 25.63 -0.09 7.04
C LEU A 134 25.62 1.43 6.90
N THR A 135 25.36 2.18 7.97
CA THR A 135 25.49 3.64 7.99
C THR A 135 26.92 4.07 7.64
N ARG A 136 27.95 3.45 8.26
CA ARG A 136 29.36 3.74 7.94
C ARG A 136 29.69 3.42 6.49
N LEU A 137 29.18 2.30 5.97
CA LEU A 137 29.36 1.92 4.57
C LEU A 137 28.67 2.90 3.61
N GLY A 138 27.46 3.36 3.95
CA GLY A 138 26.72 4.37 3.19
C GLY A 138 27.42 5.73 3.18
N VAL A 139 27.95 6.17 4.33
CA VAL A 139 28.75 7.41 4.42
C VAL A 139 30.06 7.29 3.64
N TRP A 140 30.73 6.13 3.69
CA TRP A 140 31.90 5.87 2.84
C TRP A 140 31.57 5.96 1.36
N TRP A 141 30.44 5.36 0.93
CA TRP A 141 29.96 5.43 -0.44
C TRP A 141 29.62 6.87 -0.86
N MET A 142 28.98 7.65 0.02
CA MET A 142 28.74 9.08 -0.22
C MET A 142 30.02 9.87 -0.49
N GLY A 143 31.11 9.53 0.19
CA GLY A 143 32.42 10.16 -0.03
C GLY A 143 33.09 9.76 -1.35
N LYS A 144 32.56 8.77 -2.08
CA LYS A 144 33.11 8.27 -3.36
C LYS A 144 32.22 8.55 -4.56
N ARG A 145 30.91 8.66 -4.36
CA ARG A 145 29.94 8.85 -5.45
C ARG A 145 30.02 10.27 -6.04
N PRO A 146 29.64 10.46 -7.31
CA PRO A 146 29.39 11.79 -7.87
C PRO A 146 28.27 12.52 -7.12
N LEU A 147 28.37 13.84 -6.97
CA LEU A 147 27.31 14.65 -6.37
C LEU A 147 26.15 14.79 -7.36
N LEU A 148 25.00 14.19 -7.03
CA LEU A 148 23.75 14.40 -7.73
C LEU A 148 22.79 15.15 -6.80
N THR A 149 22.55 16.43 -7.08
CA THR A 149 21.55 17.25 -6.38
C THR A 149 20.16 16.89 -6.91
N ALA A 150 19.62 15.79 -6.39
CA ALA A 150 18.26 15.40 -6.67
C ALA A 150 17.56 14.88 -5.39
N PRO A 151 16.25 15.08 -5.30
CA PRO A 151 15.34 14.39 -4.39
C PRO A 151 15.73 12.96 -3.96
N PRO A 152 16.11 12.70 -2.70
CA PRO A 152 16.42 11.33 -2.28
C PRO A 152 15.16 10.49 -2.16
N LEU A 153 15.25 9.21 -2.54
CA LEU A 153 14.16 8.25 -2.35
C LEU A 153 14.14 7.70 -0.93
N HIS A 154 12.93 7.40 -0.45
CA HIS A 154 12.75 6.69 0.81
C HIS A 154 13.32 5.25 0.73
N PRO A 155 14.19 4.83 1.67
CA PRO A 155 14.88 3.53 1.59
C PRO A 155 13.95 2.33 1.47
N ASN A 156 12.84 2.30 2.22
CA ASN A 156 11.93 1.15 2.17
C ASN A 156 11.18 1.02 0.84
N LEU A 157 10.90 2.14 0.17
CA LEU A 157 10.28 2.12 -1.16
C LEU A 157 11.23 1.46 -2.17
N VAL A 158 12.48 1.91 -2.19
CA VAL A 158 13.51 1.36 -3.07
C VAL A 158 13.75 -0.11 -2.76
N GLY A 159 13.86 -0.46 -1.47
CA GLY A 159 14.03 -1.85 -1.03
C GLY A 159 12.91 -2.76 -1.54
N GLY A 160 11.65 -2.37 -1.36
CA GLY A 160 10.49 -3.16 -1.79
C GLY A 160 10.42 -3.37 -3.31
N VAL A 161 10.70 -2.33 -4.10
CA VAL A 161 10.73 -2.42 -5.57
C VAL A 161 11.89 -3.31 -6.04
N ILE A 162 13.08 -3.10 -5.49
CA ILE A 162 14.25 -3.92 -5.81
C ILE A 162 13.98 -5.39 -5.46
N ALA A 163 13.48 -5.67 -4.26
CA ALA A 163 13.19 -7.05 -3.84
C ALA A 163 12.16 -7.72 -4.76
N THR A 164 11.15 -6.97 -5.20
CA THR A 164 10.11 -7.48 -6.13
C THR A 164 10.68 -7.86 -7.50
N PHE A 165 11.60 -7.06 -8.05
CA PHE A 165 12.15 -7.27 -9.40
C PHE A 165 13.50 -7.99 -9.43
N ALA A 166 14.18 -8.16 -8.29
CA ALA A 166 15.44 -8.90 -8.21
C ALA A 166 15.41 -10.32 -8.80
N PRO A 167 14.32 -11.11 -8.64
CA PRO A 167 14.22 -12.42 -9.26
C PRO A 167 14.30 -12.39 -10.80
N LEU A 168 13.86 -11.30 -11.44
CA LEU A 168 13.94 -11.12 -12.89
C LEU A 168 15.41 -10.98 -13.34
N GLY A 169 16.24 -10.30 -12.53
CA GLY A 169 17.68 -10.21 -12.75
C GLY A 169 18.38 -11.58 -12.66
N MET A 170 17.97 -12.41 -11.70
CA MET A 170 18.48 -13.80 -11.60
C MET A 170 18.06 -14.65 -12.81
N ALA A 171 16.84 -14.47 -13.31
CA ALA A 171 16.39 -15.13 -14.53
C ALA A 171 17.23 -14.73 -15.76
N LEU A 172 17.61 -13.46 -15.87
CA LEU A 172 18.50 -12.97 -16.94
C LEU A 172 19.90 -13.59 -16.87
N VAL A 173 20.48 -13.67 -15.66
CA VAL A 173 21.77 -14.35 -15.44
C VAL A 173 21.67 -15.80 -15.90
N TRP A 174 20.63 -16.52 -15.50
CA TRP A 174 20.41 -17.91 -15.90
C TRP A 174 20.25 -18.05 -17.42
N GLN A 175 19.39 -17.24 -18.04
CA GLN A 175 19.12 -17.30 -19.47
C GLN A 175 20.38 -17.02 -20.30
N THR A 176 21.14 -15.99 -19.91
CA THR A 176 22.36 -15.56 -20.62
C THR A 176 23.52 -16.51 -20.37
N GLY A 177 23.63 -17.05 -19.15
CA GLY A 177 24.71 -17.95 -18.74
C GLY A 177 24.51 -19.41 -19.14
N ARG A 178 23.28 -19.85 -19.46
CA ARG A 178 22.98 -21.25 -19.81
C ARG A 178 23.88 -21.86 -20.90
N PRO A 179 24.24 -21.15 -21.99
CA PRO A 179 25.14 -21.70 -23.02
C PRO A 179 26.54 -22.06 -22.50
N LEU A 180 27.03 -21.35 -21.47
CA LEU A 180 28.35 -21.59 -20.86
C LEU A 180 28.42 -22.92 -20.11
N ILE A 181 27.30 -23.33 -19.49
CA ILE A 181 27.19 -24.60 -18.77
C ILE A 181 27.20 -25.78 -19.75
N GLY A 182 26.68 -25.58 -20.97
CA GLY A 182 26.51 -26.63 -21.98
C GLY A 182 27.73 -26.95 -22.85
N LYS A 183 28.91 -26.39 -22.55
CA LYS A 183 30.12 -26.45 -23.40
C LYS A 183 29.91 -25.99 -24.85
N ALA A 184 28.89 -25.15 -25.10
CA ALA A 184 28.69 -24.55 -26.41
C ALA A 184 29.74 -23.46 -26.66
N GLN A 185 30.14 -23.28 -27.92
CA GLN A 185 31.08 -22.22 -28.30
C GLN A 185 30.39 -20.85 -28.08
N THR A 186 30.79 -20.13 -27.02
CA THR A 186 30.17 -18.85 -26.66
C THR A 186 30.91 -17.66 -27.25
N SER A 187 30.17 -16.70 -27.80
CA SER A 187 30.73 -15.45 -28.33
C SER A 187 31.21 -14.51 -27.21
N ALA A 188 32.20 -13.67 -27.51
CA ALA A 188 32.64 -12.60 -26.60
C ALA A 188 31.48 -11.67 -26.18
N GLY A 189 30.52 -11.41 -27.07
CA GLY A 189 29.32 -10.64 -26.76
C GLY A 189 28.44 -11.25 -25.66
N THR A 190 28.35 -12.59 -25.58
CA THR A 190 27.59 -13.27 -24.52
C THR A 190 28.24 -13.09 -23.16
N TRP A 191 29.59 -13.15 -23.11
CA TRP A 191 30.36 -12.89 -21.90
C TRP A 191 30.20 -11.45 -21.42
N LEU A 192 30.31 -10.47 -22.33
CA LEU A 192 30.12 -9.06 -22.01
C LEU A 192 28.71 -8.79 -21.46
N ALA A 193 27.68 -9.38 -22.08
CA ALA A 193 26.30 -9.27 -21.59
C ALA A 193 26.15 -9.87 -20.18
N LEU A 194 26.70 -11.06 -19.94
CA LEU A 194 26.62 -11.71 -18.63
C LEU A 194 27.32 -10.89 -17.53
N VAL A 195 28.52 -10.37 -17.82
CA VAL A 195 29.25 -9.50 -16.88
C VAL A 195 28.45 -8.24 -16.59
N GLY A 196 27.88 -7.59 -17.62
CA GLY A 196 27.03 -6.41 -17.43
C GLY A 196 25.80 -6.70 -16.55
N ILE A 197 25.12 -7.82 -16.78
CA ILE A 197 23.96 -8.25 -15.96
C ILE A 197 24.40 -8.53 -14.52
N LEU A 198 25.53 -9.21 -14.31
CA LEU A 198 26.04 -9.50 -12.96
C LEU A 198 26.41 -8.22 -12.20
N LEU A 199 27.07 -7.26 -12.85
CA LEU A 199 27.40 -5.95 -12.27
C LEU A 199 26.13 -5.17 -11.90
N ALA A 200 25.15 -5.11 -12.80
CA ALA A 200 23.88 -4.44 -12.55
C ALA A 200 23.09 -5.10 -11.38
N ASN A 201 23.08 -6.43 -11.29
CA ASN A 201 22.53 -7.12 -10.12
C ASN A 201 23.34 -6.80 -8.84
N GLY A 202 24.67 -6.73 -8.92
CA GLY A 202 25.52 -6.33 -7.80
C GLY A 202 25.16 -4.94 -7.27
N ILE A 203 24.98 -3.96 -8.16
CA ILE A 203 24.52 -2.61 -7.80
C ILE A 203 23.15 -2.65 -7.11
N MET A 204 22.22 -3.41 -7.67
CA MET A 204 20.87 -3.54 -7.14
C MET A 204 20.84 -4.18 -5.74
N PHE A 205 21.59 -5.26 -5.51
CA PHE A 205 21.70 -5.87 -4.18
C PHE A 205 22.49 -5.00 -3.20
N PHE A 206 23.49 -4.25 -3.67
CA PHE A 206 24.18 -3.27 -2.84
C PHE A 206 23.26 -2.13 -2.38
N ALA A 207 22.41 -1.62 -3.28
CA ALA A 207 21.37 -0.66 -2.92
C ALA A 207 20.34 -1.26 -1.95
N LEU A 208 19.91 -2.51 -2.16
CA LEU A 208 19.00 -3.20 -1.23
C LEU A 208 19.64 -3.36 0.16
N LEU A 209 20.93 -3.68 0.23
CA LEU A 209 21.68 -3.75 1.48
C LEU A 209 21.72 -2.38 2.18
N LEU A 210 22.13 -1.33 1.47
CA LEU A 210 22.23 0.03 2.02
C LEU A 210 20.88 0.71 2.29
N SER A 211 19.79 0.20 1.72
CA SER A 211 18.42 0.62 2.07
C SER A 211 18.03 0.22 3.49
N SER A 212 18.69 -0.81 4.06
CA SER A 212 18.35 -1.42 5.35
C SER A 212 16.88 -1.86 5.50
N SER A 213 16.13 -2.01 4.40
CA SER A 213 14.73 -2.44 4.43
C SER A 213 14.62 -3.92 4.83
N ARG A 214 14.38 -4.16 6.12
CA ARG A 214 14.19 -5.51 6.68
C ARG A 214 12.98 -6.21 6.03
N ALA A 215 11.91 -5.45 5.79
CA ALA A 215 10.71 -5.92 5.11
C ALA A 215 11.04 -6.51 3.74
N ALA A 216 11.85 -5.81 2.94
CA ALA A 216 12.24 -6.23 1.61
C ALA A 216 13.10 -7.50 1.61
N TRP A 217 14.11 -7.57 2.48
CA TRP A 217 14.99 -8.74 2.58
C TRP A 217 14.24 -10.01 2.96
N VAL A 218 13.41 -9.94 4.01
CA VAL A 218 12.70 -11.13 4.46
C VAL A 218 11.60 -11.52 3.47
N ALA A 219 10.87 -10.57 2.89
CA ALA A 219 9.89 -10.87 1.84
C ALA A 219 10.56 -11.62 0.68
N LEU A 220 11.75 -11.19 0.24
CA LEU A 220 12.50 -11.85 -0.82
C LEU A 220 12.96 -13.27 -0.42
N ILE A 221 13.57 -13.42 0.75
CA ILE A 221 14.10 -14.70 1.26
C ILE A 221 12.95 -15.72 1.45
N VAL A 222 11.88 -15.30 2.10
CA VAL A 222 10.69 -16.14 2.34
C VAL A 222 10.06 -16.53 1.01
N SER A 223 9.97 -15.63 0.04
CA SER A 223 9.44 -15.95 -1.29
C SER A 223 10.28 -17.02 -1.98
N TYR A 224 11.61 -16.92 -1.97
CA TYR A 224 12.48 -17.98 -2.49
C TYR A 224 12.27 -19.30 -1.73
N ALA A 225 12.20 -19.27 -0.40
CA ALA A 225 12.00 -20.48 0.41
C ALA A 225 10.67 -21.17 0.10
N VAL A 226 9.57 -20.41 -0.01
CA VAL A 226 8.25 -20.93 -0.39
C VAL A 226 8.28 -21.57 -1.77
N ILE A 227 8.91 -20.92 -2.74
CA ILE A 227 9.01 -21.41 -4.12
C ILE A 227 9.89 -22.67 -4.23
N VAL A 228 11.04 -22.70 -3.56
CA VAL A 228 11.93 -23.87 -3.52
C VAL A 228 11.26 -25.04 -2.80
N GLY A 229 10.62 -24.78 -1.66
CA GLY A 229 9.88 -25.78 -0.90
C GLY A 229 8.73 -26.37 -1.72
N TRP A 230 7.98 -25.52 -2.42
CA TRP A 230 6.94 -25.95 -3.36
C TRP A 230 7.52 -26.84 -4.47
N TRP A 231 8.56 -26.39 -5.16
CA TRP A 231 9.22 -27.17 -6.21
C TRP A 231 9.72 -28.53 -5.70
N GLY A 232 10.29 -28.58 -4.50
CA GLY A 232 10.72 -29.81 -3.83
C GLY A 232 9.55 -30.74 -3.52
N SER A 233 8.46 -30.21 -2.97
CA SER A 233 7.26 -30.98 -2.64
C SER A 233 6.66 -31.67 -3.88
N LEU A 234 6.65 -30.98 -5.03
CA LEU A 234 6.14 -31.53 -6.27
C LEU A 234 6.97 -32.69 -6.80
N ARG A 235 8.30 -32.66 -6.63
CA ARG A 235 9.17 -33.80 -6.99
C ARG A 235 8.90 -35.02 -6.12
N ILE A 236 8.65 -34.82 -4.82
CA ILE A 236 8.30 -35.91 -3.89
C ILE A 236 6.91 -36.50 -4.24
N LEU A 237 5.94 -35.65 -4.59
CA LEU A 237 4.60 -36.07 -5.00
C LEU A 237 4.57 -36.80 -6.36
N GLN A 238 5.56 -36.57 -7.22
CA GLN A 238 5.72 -37.29 -8.48
C GLN A 238 6.29 -38.71 -8.28
N SER A 239 7.08 -38.95 -7.23
CA SER A 239 7.73 -40.25 -6.98
C SER A 239 6.89 -41.25 -6.20
N ARG A 240 5.80 -40.83 -5.54
CA ARG A 240 4.91 -41.71 -4.75
C ARG A 240 3.50 -41.83 -5.34
N ARG A 241 2.99 -43.06 -5.46
CA ARG A 241 1.54 -43.34 -5.67
C ARG A 241 0.81 -43.05 -4.35
N MET A 242 0.34 -41.81 -4.16
CA MET A 242 -0.41 -41.40 -2.97
C MET A 242 -1.92 -41.40 -3.27
N ALA A 243 -2.74 -41.83 -2.30
CA ALA A 243 -4.21 -41.86 -2.40
C ALA A 243 -4.85 -40.46 -2.26
N ILE A 244 -4.15 -39.51 -1.64
CA ILE A 244 -4.58 -38.12 -1.50
C ILE A 244 -4.28 -37.37 -2.81
N SER A 245 -5.24 -36.59 -3.30
CA SER A 245 -5.06 -35.83 -4.54
C SER A 245 -3.84 -34.91 -4.43
N ARG A 246 -3.00 -34.85 -5.48
CA ARG A 246 -1.80 -34.00 -5.52
C ARG A 246 -2.12 -32.53 -5.24
N THR A 247 -3.33 -32.10 -5.60
CA THR A 247 -3.91 -30.78 -5.33
C THR A 247 -4.14 -30.55 -3.84
N THR A 248 -4.61 -31.54 -3.10
CA THR A 248 -4.84 -31.46 -1.65
C THR A 248 -3.52 -31.32 -0.89
N LEU A 249 -2.47 -32.04 -1.29
CA LEU A 249 -1.14 -31.95 -0.68
C LEU A 249 -0.45 -30.61 -0.96
N ALA A 250 -0.60 -30.08 -2.17
CA ALA A 250 -0.18 -28.73 -2.52
C ALA A 250 -0.87 -27.65 -1.65
N VAL A 251 -2.19 -27.76 -1.47
CA VAL A 251 -2.96 -26.83 -0.61
C VAL A 251 -2.56 -26.97 0.85
N LEU A 252 -2.39 -28.19 1.37
CA LEU A 252 -1.91 -28.40 2.74
C LEU A 252 -0.50 -27.81 2.94
N PHE A 253 0.40 -27.98 1.96
CA PHE A 253 1.75 -27.41 2.03
C PHE A 253 1.72 -25.88 2.07
N ILE A 254 0.86 -25.23 1.27
CA ILE A 254 0.68 -23.78 1.32
C ILE A 254 0.11 -23.36 2.68
N LEU A 255 -0.91 -24.03 3.20
CA LEU A 255 -1.48 -23.74 4.52
C LEU A 255 -0.46 -23.94 5.65
N ILE A 256 0.40 -24.96 5.55
CA ILE A 256 1.50 -25.24 6.47
C ILE A 256 2.60 -24.19 6.34
N MET A 257 2.98 -23.76 5.14
CA MET A 257 3.98 -22.70 4.95
C MET A 257 3.47 -21.33 5.40
N VAL A 258 2.19 -21.04 5.19
CA VAL A 258 1.52 -19.83 5.71
C VAL A 258 1.43 -19.88 7.24
N GLY A 259 1.04 -21.03 7.80
CA GLY A 259 0.86 -21.23 9.25
C GLY A 259 2.17 -21.34 10.06
N ILE A 260 3.16 -22.07 9.56
CA ILE A 260 4.45 -22.33 10.24
C ILE A 260 5.53 -21.32 9.83
N GLY A 261 5.49 -20.82 8.60
CA GLY A 261 6.51 -19.90 8.08
C GLY A 261 6.11 -18.43 8.16
N VAL A 262 4.96 -18.06 7.59
CA VAL A 262 4.60 -16.64 7.40
C VAL A 262 4.14 -15.99 8.71
N LEU A 263 3.26 -16.62 9.50
CA LEU A 263 2.74 -16.00 10.73
C LEU A 263 3.81 -15.75 11.81
N PRO A 264 4.73 -16.70 12.12
CA PRO A 264 5.80 -16.44 13.08
C PRO A 264 6.83 -15.43 12.56
N ILE A 265 7.14 -15.45 11.26
CA ILE A 265 8.07 -14.49 10.65
C ILE A 265 7.48 -13.09 10.62
N VAL A 266 6.21 -12.93 10.26
CA VAL A 266 5.50 -11.65 10.38
C VAL A 266 5.52 -11.17 11.83
N GLY A 267 5.28 -12.05 12.81
CA GLY A 267 5.43 -11.72 14.24
C GLY A 267 6.83 -11.25 14.63
N ILE A 268 7.89 -11.96 14.19
CA ILE A 268 9.29 -11.58 14.42
C ILE A 268 9.60 -10.23 13.76
N MET A 269 9.14 -10.00 12.53
CA MET A 269 9.40 -8.78 11.77
C MET A 269 8.70 -7.56 12.36
N LEU A 270 7.47 -7.73 12.88
CA LEU A 270 6.73 -6.70 13.61
C LEU A 270 7.45 -6.34 14.92
N ASN A 271 8.05 -7.31 15.60
CA ASN A 271 8.83 -7.07 16.83
C ASN A 271 10.22 -6.47 16.55
N MET A 272 10.77 -6.66 15.35
CA MET A 272 12.06 -6.10 14.95
C MET A 272 11.98 -4.66 14.44
N SER A 273 10.80 -4.04 14.29
CA SER A 273 10.67 -2.70 13.69
C SER A 273 11.06 -1.52 14.61
N GLY A 274 11.81 -1.75 15.69
CA GLY A 274 12.72 -0.76 16.29
C GLY A 274 12.15 0.52 16.90
N GLY A 275 10.82 0.65 17.08
CA GLY A 275 10.23 1.81 17.75
C GLY A 275 9.91 1.49 19.21
N THR A 276 10.78 1.84 20.15
CA THR A 276 10.41 1.97 21.56
C THR A 276 9.62 3.27 21.73
N GLY A 277 8.30 3.20 21.51
CA GLY A 277 7.39 4.34 21.64
C GLY A 277 6.07 4.16 20.89
N SER A 278 5.16 5.12 21.06
CA SER A 278 3.83 5.26 20.43
C SER A 278 3.80 5.30 18.89
N THR A 279 4.93 5.01 18.22
CA THR A 279 5.20 5.14 16.79
C THR A 279 5.58 3.82 16.09
N GLY A 280 5.51 2.68 16.78
CA GLY A 280 5.76 1.37 16.15
C GLY A 280 4.75 1.04 15.03
N ARG A 281 5.18 0.34 13.96
CA ARG A 281 4.34 -0.03 12.80
C ARG A 281 3.04 -0.74 13.21
N PHE A 282 3.09 -1.57 14.25
CA PHE A 282 1.90 -2.26 14.74
C PHE A 282 0.88 -1.31 15.39
N VAL A 283 1.34 -0.28 16.10
CA VAL A 283 0.46 0.78 16.61
C VAL A 283 -0.16 1.50 15.43
N LEU A 284 0.65 1.87 14.42
CA LEU A 284 0.15 2.48 13.18
C LEU A 284 -0.96 1.63 12.54
N TYR A 285 -0.77 0.31 12.38
CA TYR A 285 -1.77 -0.58 11.79
C TYR A 285 -3.07 -0.63 12.61
N LYS A 286 -2.97 -0.67 13.94
CA LYS A 286 -4.16 -0.58 14.81
C LYS A 286 -4.89 0.74 14.65
N GLN A 287 -4.17 1.85 14.58
CA GLN A 287 -4.79 3.16 14.37
C GLN A 287 -5.38 3.30 12.95
N THR A 288 -4.73 2.76 11.92
CA THR A 288 -5.28 2.70 10.56
C THR A 288 -6.54 1.82 10.51
N TRP A 289 -6.56 0.70 11.23
CA TRP A 289 -7.74 -0.14 11.33
C TRP A 289 -8.95 0.62 11.90
N ARG A 290 -8.74 1.47 12.91
CA ARG A 290 -9.81 2.35 13.44
C ARG A 290 -10.35 3.32 12.40
N LEU A 291 -9.48 3.89 11.56
CA LEU A 291 -9.93 4.71 10.43
C LEU A 291 -10.74 3.89 9.42
N ILE A 292 -10.32 2.65 9.13
CA ILE A 292 -11.06 1.74 8.26
C ILE A 292 -12.43 1.39 8.86
N GLN A 293 -12.55 1.17 10.16
CA GLN A 293 -13.83 0.86 10.80
C GLN A 293 -14.85 2.00 10.61
N VAL A 294 -14.39 3.25 10.57
CA VAL A 294 -15.24 4.41 10.33
C VAL A 294 -15.67 4.53 8.87
N CYS A 295 -14.77 4.27 7.92
CA CYS A 295 -15.01 4.38 6.48
C CYS A 295 -15.08 3.01 5.79
N PHE A 296 -15.63 2.00 6.47
CA PHE A 296 -15.50 0.58 6.10
C PHE A 296 -16.02 0.26 4.70
N PHE A 297 -17.18 0.82 4.36
CA PHE A 297 -17.90 0.48 3.13
C PHE A 297 -17.33 1.21 1.93
N THR A 298 -17.19 2.53 2.05
CA THR A 298 -16.88 3.40 0.91
C THR A 298 -15.38 3.68 0.76
N GLY A 299 -14.60 3.49 1.83
CA GLY A 299 -13.30 4.11 1.99
C GLY A 299 -13.40 5.61 2.25
N ALA A 300 -12.32 6.19 2.74
CA ALA A 300 -12.08 7.61 2.99
C ALA A 300 -11.68 8.39 1.71
N GLY A 301 -11.46 7.68 0.60
CA GLY A 301 -11.11 8.23 -0.70
C GLY A 301 -9.63 8.12 -1.05
N LEU A 302 -9.32 8.19 -2.34
CA LEU A 302 -7.92 8.13 -2.80
C LEU A 302 -7.13 9.29 -2.20
N ALA A 303 -5.87 9.03 -1.83
CA ALA A 303 -4.97 10.05 -1.27
C ALA A 303 -5.40 10.64 0.10
N SER A 304 -6.34 9.98 0.81
CA SER A 304 -6.92 10.54 2.05
C SER A 304 -6.18 10.21 3.34
N PHE A 305 -5.28 9.20 3.34
CA PHE A 305 -4.66 8.67 4.56
C PHE A 305 -4.05 9.78 5.44
N GLY A 306 -3.26 10.67 4.85
CA GLY A 306 -2.49 11.65 5.62
C GLY A 306 -3.37 12.62 6.40
N GLY A 307 -4.45 13.12 5.80
CA GLY A 307 -5.40 14.00 6.47
C GLY A 307 -6.18 13.28 7.56
N PHE A 308 -6.69 12.09 7.27
CA PHE A 308 -7.43 11.29 8.25
C PHE A 308 -6.56 10.90 9.46
N TYR A 309 -5.32 10.47 9.21
CA TYR A 309 -4.39 10.08 10.28
C TYR A 309 -3.98 11.30 11.12
N ALA A 310 -3.67 12.44 10.48
CA ALA A 310 -3.32 13.67 11.18
C ALA A 310 -4.47 14.18 12.07
N GLN A 311 -5.68 14.27 11.51
CA GLN A 311 -6.82 14.87 12.21
C GLN A 311 -7.43 13.93 13.25
N TYR A 312 -7.70 12.67 12.87
CA TYR A 312 -8.53 11.79 13.71
C TYR A 312 -7.71 10.88 14.63
N ILE A 313 -6.43 10.63 14.33
CA ILE A 313 -5.56 9.82 15.19
C ILE A 313 -4.56 10.69 15.93
N GLN A 314 -3.86 11.58 15.21
CA GLN A 314 -2.79 12.40 15.77
C GLN A 314 -3.30 13.67 16.44
N VAL A 315 -4.45 14.18 16.02
CA VAL A 315 -5.06 15.46 16.46
C VAL A 315 -4.09 16.61 16.24
N VAL A 316 -3.66 16.80 14.98
CA VAL A 316 -2.74 17.88 14.56
C VAL A 316 -3.12 18.44 13.18
N PRO A 317 -2.92 19.75 12.93
CA PRO A 317 -3.30 20.39 11.67
C PRO A 317 -2.23 20.30 10.56
N HIS A 318 -1.11 19.65 10.85
CA HIS A 318 0.04 19.53 9.95
C HIS A 318 0.23 18.10 9.44
N PHE A 319 1.04 17.95 8.40
CA PHE A 319 1.34 16.64 7.82
C PHE A 319 2.19 15.78 8.75
N VAL A 320 1.79 14.53 8.97
CA VAL A 320 2.54 13.55 9.80
C VAL A 320 3.07 12.40 8.96
N LEU A 321 2.18 11.68 8.26
CA LEU A 321 2.49 10.52 7.43
C LEU A 321 1.66 10.54 6.14
N SER A 322 2.17 9.97 5.06
CA SER A 322 1.46 9.88 3.77
C SER A 322 0.73 8.57 3.52
N TYR A 323 1.06 7.50 4.25
CA TYR A 323 0.49 6.15 4.06
C TYR A 323 0.64 5.28 5.32
N ALA A 324 -0.09 4.17 5.37
CA ALA A 324 -0.20 3.29 6.55
C ALA A 324 0.98 2.35 6.78
N HIS A 325 1.99 2.38 5.91
CA HIS A 325 3.03 1.33 5.82
C HIS A 325 2.44 -0.08 5.70
N ASN A 326 1.29 -0.23 5.04
CA ASN A 326 0.67 -1.51 4.74
C ASN A 326 -0.26 -1.35 3.53
N LEU A 327 0.12 -1.96 2.41
CA LEU A 327 -0.58 -1.88 1.13
C LEU A 327 -2.06 -2.25 1.25
N PHE A 328 -2.37 -3.28 2.03
CA PHE A 328 -3.74 -3.78 2.17
C PHE A 328 -4.62 -2.84 2.98
N LEU A 329 -4.07 -2.28 4.07
CA LEU A 329 -4.76 -1.28 4.88
C LEU A 329 -4.95 0.03 4.11
N ASP A 330 -3.96 0.46 3.33
CA ASP A 330 -4.08 1.66 2.49
C ASP A 330 -5.14 1.48 1.40
N VAL A 331 -5.16 0.34 0.70
CA VAL A 331 -6.21 0.05 -0.29
C VAL A 331 -7.60 0.02 0.36
N TRP A 332 -7.75 -0.61 1.52
CA TRP A 332 -9.03 -0.67 2.23
C TRP A 332 -9.47 0.72 2.69
N LEU A 333 -8.57 1.46 3.34
CA LEU A 333 -8.90 2.81 3.80
C LEU A 333 -9.31 3.69 2.64
N GLU A 334 -8.63 3.63 1.49
CA GLU A 334 -8.92 4.56 0.40
C GLU A 334 -10.13 4.15 -0.47
N GLN A 335 -10.33 2.85 -0.74
CA GLN A 335 -11.35 2.38 -1.69
C GLN A 335 -12.48 1.55 -1.05
N GLY A 336 -12.44 1.37 0.26
CA GLY A 336 -13.43 0.59 1.00
C GLY A 336 -13.29 -0.93 0.80
N VAL A 337 -14.21 -1.66 1.42
CA VAL A 337 -14.18 -3.13 1.45
C VAL A 337 -14.25 -3.76 0.05
N ILE A 338 -15.00 -3.16 -0.88
CA ILE A 338 -15.12 -3.67 -2.25
C ILE A 338 -13.79 -3.54 -3.00
N GLY A 339 -13.12 -2.39 -2.87
CA GLY A 339 -11.81 -2.17 -3.49
C GLY A 339 -10.76 -3.13 -2.91
N PHE A 340 -10.72 -3.25 -1.58
CA PHE A 340 -9.84 -4.20 -0.89
C PHE A 340 -10.04 -5.65 -1.33
N LEU A 341 -11.29 -6.14 -1.34
CA LEU A 341 -11.57 -7.53 -1.75
C LEU A 341 -11.24 -7.76 -3.22
N SER A 342 -11.60 -6.81 -4.10
CA SER A 342 -11.32 -6.90 -5.54
C SER A 342 -9.82 -6.96 -5.80
N PHE A 343 -9.05 -6.10 -5.14
CA PHE A 343 -7.59 -6.07 -5.20
C PHE A 343 -6.96 -7.37 -4.70
N THR A 344 -7.31 -7.79 -3.48
CA THR A 344 -6.72 -8.97 -2.84
C THR A 344 -7.01 -10.23 -3.64
N VAL A 345 -8.26 -10.43 -4.08
CA VAL A 345 -8.63 -11.61 -4.88
C VAL A 345 -7.98 -11.55 -6.27
N PHE A 346 -7.87 -10.38 -6.90
CA PHE A 346 -7.15 -10.24 -8.16
C PHE A 346 -5.67 -10.61 -8.03
N MET A 347 -4.98 -10.11 -7.01
CA MET A 347 -3.55 -10.37 -6.82
C MET A 347 -3.25 -11.83 -6.47
N VAL A 348 -3.97 -12.38 -5.48
CA VAL A 348 -3.84 -13.80 -5.08
C VAL A 348 -4.26 -14.71 -6.24
N GLY A 349 -5.34 -14.35 -6.92
CA GLY A 349 -5.86 -15.07 -8.08
C GLY A 349 -4.86 -15.14 -9.23
N THR A 350 -4.21 -14.02 -9.55
CA THR A 350 -3.16 -13.97 -10.59
C THR A 350 -1.95 -14.82 -10.22
N GLY A 351 -1.53 -14.79 -8.95
CA GLY A 351 -0.52 -15.70 -8.43
C GLY A 351 -0.93 -17.16 -8.59
N TRP A 352 -2.13 -17.53 -8.14
CA TRP A 352 -2.66 -18.89 -8.27
C TRP A 352 -2.76 -19.35 -9.72
N MET A 353 -3.15 -18.46 -10.62
CA MET A 353 -3.20 -18.70 -12.06
C MET A 353 -1.84 -19.15 -12.60
N LEU A 354 -0.78 -18.40 -12.24
CA LEU A 354 0.61 -18.73 -12.60
C LEU A 354 1.06 -20.04 -11.96
N PHE A 355 0.79 -20.26 -10.67
CA PHE A 355 1.14 -21.50 -9.98
C PHE A 355 0.47 -22.74 -10.58
N ALA A 356 -0.83 -22.65 -10.86
CA ALA A 356 -1.59 -23.73 -11.51
C ALA A 356 -1.06 -24.03 -12.91
N HIS A 357 -0.64 -23.01 -13.65
CA HIS A 357 0.01 -23.17 -14.95
C HIS A 357 1.34 -23.92 -14.83
N ILE A 358 2.24 -23.47 -13.93
CA ILE A 358 3.53 -24.14 -13.65
C ILE A 358 3.32 -25.60 -13.29
N PHE A 359 2.39 -25.89 -12.37
CA PHE A 359 2.07 -27.25 -11.94
C PHE A 359 1.62 -28.14 -13.10
N ARG A 360 0.76 -27.64 -13.98
CA ARG A 360 0.30 -28.40 -15.17
C ARG A 360 1.46 -28.73 -16.11
N LEU A 361 2.32 -27.74 -16.40
CA LEU A 361 3.49 -27.95 -17.26
C LEU A 361 4.46 -29.00 -16.67
N GLN A 362 4.57 -29.07 -15.34
CA GLN A 362 5.41 -30.07 -14.68
C GLN A 362 4.82 -31.49 -14.67
N ILE A 363 3.49 -31.64 -14.73
CA ILE A 363 2.81 -32.95 -14.72
C ILE A 363 2.78 -33.60 -16.11
N LYS A 364 2.73 -32.83 -17.20
CA LYS A 364 2.67 -33.32 -18.59
C LYS A 364 3.93 -34.10 -19.04
N LYS A 365 4.84 -34.38 -18.13
CA LYS A 365 6.21 -34.87 -18.32
C LYS A 365 6.25 -36.38 -18.58
N ASN A 366 5.83 -36.79 -19.78
CA ASN A 366 6.09 -38.15 -20.30
C ASN A 366 6.73 -38.14 -21.70
N GLY A 367 7.62 -37.19 -22.02
CA GLY A 367 8.42 -37.33 -23.25
C GLY A 367 9.20 -36.14 -23.82
N SER A 368 9.09 -34.90 -23.32
CA SER A 368 9.88 -33.78 -23.86
C SER A 368 10.23 -32.73 -22.80
N THR A 369 11.33 -32.00 -23.03
CA THR A 369 11.95 -30.99 -22.16
C THR A 369 10.93 -30.05 -21.53
N SER A 370 11.07 -29.74 -20.23
CA SER A 370 10.12 -28.94 -19.48
C SER A 370 9.87 -27.56 -20.12
N GLU A 371 8.61 -27.27 -20.48
CA GLU A 371 8.17 -25.93 -20.94
C GLU A 371 8.26 -24.85 -19.84
N VAL A 372 8.43 -25.23 -18.57
CA VAL A 372 8.63 -24.27 -17.47
C VAL A 372 10.01 -23.62 -17.62
N THR A 373 10.00 -22.34 -17.95
CA THR A 373 11.20 -21.50 -18.03
C THR A 373 11.56 -20.89 -16.66
N VAL A 374 12.79 -20.41 -16.51
CA VAL A 374 13.23 -19.68 -15.30
C VAL A 374 12.37 -18.43 -15.02
N TRP A 375 11.78 -17.84 -16.07
CA TRP A 375 10.90 -16.68 -15.97
C TRP A 375 9.61 -16.96 -15.19
N HIS A 376 9.05 -18.16 -15.30
CA HIS A 376 7.88 -18.53 -14.51
C HIS A 376 8.16 -18.45 -13.02
N TRP A 377 9.33 -18.96 -12.60
CA TRP A 377 9.74 -18.93 -11.21
C TRP A 377 10.11 -17.52 -10.75
N ALA A 378 10.82 -16.76 -11.57
CA ALA A 378 11.17 -15.38 -11.23
C ALA A 378 9.92 -14.50 -11.03
N VAL A 379 8.92 -14.64 -11.90
CA VAL A 379 7.65 -13.91 -11.75
C VAL A 379 6.86 -14.38 -10.55
N ALA A 380 6.84 -15.69 -10.27
CA ALA A 380 6.20 -16.23 -9.08
C ALA A 380 6.86 -15.72 -7.77
N VAL A 381 8.20 -15.75 -7.69
CA VAL A 381 8.94 -15.19 -6.56
C VAL A 381 8.62 -13.71 -6.40
N GLY A 382 8.69 -12.90 -7.48
CA GLY A 382 8.44 -11.47 -7.39
C GLY A 382 7.00 -11.14 -6.98
N LEU A 383 5.99 -11.89 -7.44
CA LEU A 383 4.59 -11.72 -7.01
C LEU A 383 4.42 -12.01 -5.51
N VAL A 384 5.01 -13.10 -5.02
CA VAL A 384 4.97 -13.44 -3.60
C VAL A 384 5.73 -12.40 -2.79
N THR A 385 6.89 -11.93 -3.27
CA THR A 385 7.66 -10.86 -2.61
C THR A 385 6.84 -9.58 -2.51
N MET A 386 6.16 -9.17 -3.58
CA MET A 386 5.30 -7.99 -3.60
C MET A 386 4.17 -8.10 -2.56
N LEU A 387 3.50 -9.26 -2.48
CA LEU A 387 2.43 -9.51 -1.51
C LEU A 387 2.94 -9.52 -0.06
N LEU A 388 4.05 -10.23 0.20
CA LEU A 388 4.63 -10.31 1.55
C LEU A 388 5.19 -8.95 2.01
N HIS A 389 5.84 -8.22 1.11
CA HIS A 389 6.30 -6.86 1.39
C HIS A 389 5.12 -5.92 1.66
N GLY A 390 4.03 -6.05 0.87
CA GLY A 390 2.80 -5.27 1.03
C GLY A 390 2.15 -5.37 2.41
N LEU A 391 2.37 -6.47 3.15
CA LEU A 391 1.91 -6.62 4.54
C LEU A 391 2.66 -5.73 5.53
N LEU A 392 3.84 -5.24 5.15
CA LEU A 392 4.77 -4.55 6.04
C LEU A 392 5.12 -3.13 5.57
N ASP A 393 4.94 -2.84 4.28
CA ASP A 393 5.17 -1.52 3.71
C ASP A 393 4.39 -1.34 2.40
N ASP A 394 4.12 -0.10 2.02
CA ASP A 394 3.42 0.23 0.78
C ASP A 394 4.36 0.86 -0.25
N SER A 395 5.03 0.01 -1.03
CA SER A 395 5.97 0.45 -2.07
C SER A 395 5.32 0.81 -3.41
N PHE A 396 4.05 0.47 -3.64
CA PHE A 396 3.45 0.49 -4.98
C PHE A 396 2.07 1.14 -5.07
N TYR A 397 1.42 1.46 -3.96
CA TYR A 397 0.10 2.07 -3.95
C TYR A 397 0.09 3.42 -3.23
N GLY A 398 1.01 3.65 -2.30
CA GLY A 398 1.05 4.82 -1.42
C GLY A 398 0.99 6.16 -2.16
N THR A 399 0.50 7.18 -1.45
CA THR A 399 0.19 8.49 -2.02
C THR A 399 1.40 9.41 -2.03
N ILE A 400 1.51 10.19 -3.10
CA ILE A 400 2.49 11.27 -3.26
C ILE A 400 1.94 12.57 -2.68
N ARG A 401 2.71 13.27 -1.83
CA ARG A 401 2.66 14.73 -1.76
C ARG A 401 3.86 15.30 -2.50
N ILE A 402 3.65 15.77 -3.72
CA ILE A 402 4.57 16.69 -4.39
C ILE A 402 4.05 18.08 -4.04
N SER A 403 4.60 18.70 -2.99
CA SER A 403 4.60 20.16 -2.98
C SER A 403 5.90 20.61 -3.63
N LEU A 404 5.87 20.82 -4.94
CA LEU A 404 6.99 21.45 -5.66
C LEU A 404 7.14 22.94 -5.30
N ILE A 405 6.19 23.54 -4.57
CA ILE A 405 6.06 25.01 -4.53
C ILE A 405 6.15 25.62 -3.11
N SER A 406 6.05 24.86 -2.01
CA SER A 406 6.00 25.53 -0.69
C SER A 406 6.59 24.81 0.53
N ALA A 407 7.30 23.69 0.39
CA ALA A 407 8.02 23.09 1.52
C ALA A 407 9.53 23.01 1.24
N PRO A 408 10.34 23.94 1.77
CA PRO A 408 11.78 23.76 1.83
C PRO A 408 12.11 22.56 2.74
N THR A 409 12.75 21.54 2.17
CA THR A 409 13.95 20.90 2.77
C THR A 409 13.88 20.10 4.10
N THR A 410 12.92 19.20 4.36
CA THR A 410 13.09 18.32 5.56
C THR A 410 12.77 16.82 5.45
N GLY A 411 12.32 16.30 4.31
CA GLY A 411 12.07 14.84 4.17
C GLY A 411 12.54 14.26 2.84
N PRO A 412 13.00 12.98 2.81
CA PRO A 412 13.15 12.27 1.54
C PRO A 412 11.81 12.24 0.82
N TRP A 413 11.85 12.25 -0.51
CA TRP A 413 10.65 12.15 -1.31
C TRP A 413 9.97 10.84 -0.95
N SER A 414 8.89 10.94 -0.18
CA SER A 414 8.02 9.83 0.17
C SER A 414 7.04 9.50 -0.97
N GLY A 415 7.16 10.20 -2.11
CA GLY A 415 6.37 9.97 -3.30
C GLY A 415 6.75 8.65 -3.98
N VAL A 416 5.78 7.76 -4.09
CA VAL A 416 5.90 6.40 -4.62
C VAL A 416 6.22 6.42 -6.12
N LEU A 417 7.51 6.47 -6.49
CA LEU A 417 7.97 6.32 -7.88
C LEU A 417 7.47 5.03 -8.55
N ALA A 418 7.06 4.04 -7.76
CA ALA A 418 6.67 2.73 -8.24
C ALA A 418 5.17 2.55 -8.46
N THR A 419 4.30 3.53 -8.18
CA THR A 419 2.84 3.36 -8.39
C THR A 419 2.49 3.02 -9.85
N PRO A 420 3.16 3.60 -10.88
CA PRO A 420 2.97 3.15 -12.26
C PRO A 420 3.33 1.66 -12.50
N LEU A 421 4.11 1.04 -11.61
CA LEU A 421 4.54 -0.35 -11.66
C LEU A 421 3.64 -1.29 -10.84
N PHE A 422 2.61 -0.77 -10.17
CA PHE A 422 1.76 -1.52 -9.23
C PHE A 422 1.19 -2.81 -9.81
N LEU A 423 0.82 -2.81 -11.09
CA LEU A 423 0.24 -3.97 -11.76
C LEU A 423 1.21 -4.66 -12.75
N ALA A 424 2.50 -4.33 -12.68
CA ALA A 424 3.49 -4.86 -13.61
C ALA A 424 3.72 -6.37 -13.46
N MET A 425 3.91 -6.85 -12.22
CA MET A 425 4.09 -8.29 -11.96
C MET A 425 2.85 -9.13 -12.32
N PRO A 426 1.61 -8.72 -11.97
CA PRO A 426 0.40 -9.37 -12.46
C PRO A 426 0.28 -9.40 -13.99
N GLY A 427 0.69 -8.31 -14.66
CA GLY A 427 0.69 -8.23 -16.12
C GLY A 427 1.63 -9.25 -16.75
N LEU A 428 2.86 -9.34 -16.23
CA LEU A 428 3.85 -10.30 -16.72
C LEU A 428 3.44 -11.76 -16.41
N ALA A 429 2.83 -12.01 -15.26
CA ALA A 429 2.27 -13.31 -14.92
C ALA A 429 1.13 -13.72 -15.87
N THR A 430 0.31 -12.76 -16.30
CA THR A 430 -0.75 -13.00 -17.28
C THR A 430 -0.17 -13.37 -18.65
N ALA A 431 0.87 -12.67 -19.11
CA ALA A 431 1.53 -12.99 -20.38
C ALA A 431 2.14 -14.40 -20.40
N LEU A 432 2.75 -14.83 -19.29
CA LEU A 432 3.31 -16.19 -19.15
C LEU A 432 2.24 -17.29 -19.25
N VAL A 433 0.97 -16.95 -19.05
CA VAL A 433 -0.15 -17.90 -19.00
C VAL A 433 -1.10 -17.75 -20.20
N ALA A 434 -0.92 -16.75 -21.06
CA ALA A 434 -1.86 -16.36 -22.11
C ALA A 434 -2.29 -17.48 -23.06
N ASP A 435 -1.37 -18.37 -23.47
CA ASP A 435 -1.66 -19.47 -24.41
C ASP A 435 -2.20 -20.74 -23.73
N ALA A 436 -2.39 -20.69 -22.41
CA ALA A 436 -2.81 -21.87 -21.68
C ALA A 436 -4.30 -22.15 -21.97
N ASN A 437 -4.59 -23.22 -22.73
CA ASN A 437 -5.95 -23.72 -22.95
C ASN A 437 -6.52 -24.35 -21.67
N ILE A 438 -6.74 -23.51 -20.66
CA ILE A 438 -7.16 -23.87 -19.32
C ILE A 438 -8.63 -23.50 -19.18
N ARG A 439 -9.47 -24.49 -18.87
CA ARG A 439 -10.80 -24.25 -18.31
C ARG A 439 -10.66 -23.69 -16.90
N TRP A 440 -10.49 -22.38 -16.83
CA TRP A 440 -10.25 -21.65 -15.59
C TRP A 440 -11.37 -21.81 -14.57
N THR A 441 -12.61 -22.02 -15.03
CA THR A 441 -13.78 -22.30 -14.19
C THR A 441 -13.55 -23.48 -13.22
N ALA A 442 -12.84 -24.53 -13.65
CA ALA A 442 -12.54 -25.68 -12.79
C ALA A 442 -11.41 -25.39 -11.79
N VAL A 443 -10.47 -24.49 -12.13
CA VAL A 443 -9.34 -24.10 -11.26
C VAL A 443 -9.79 -23.13 -10.17
N PHE A 444 -10.76 -22.28 -10.47
CA PHE A 444 -11.21 -21.21 -9.58
C PHE A 444 -12.54 -21.48 -8.88
N ARG A 445 -13.19 -22.62 -9.11
CA ARG A 445 -14.38 -23.03 -8.37
C ARG A 445 -14.26 -22.85 -6.84
N PRO A 446 -13.13 -23.20 -6.16
CA PRO A 446 -13.02 -22.96 -4.72
C PRO A 446 -12.94 -21.47 -4.35
N VAL A 447 -12.29 -20.64 -5.17
CA VAL A 447 -12.24 -19.17 -4.97
C VAL A 447 -13.62 -18.55 -5.16
N LEU A 448 -14.35 -18.96 -6.21
CA LEU A 448 -15.71 -18.51 -6.48
C LEU A 448 -16.68 -18.96 -5.39
N LEU A 449 -16.53 -20.18 -4.86
CA LEU A 449 -17.29 -20.66 -3.71
C LEU A 449 -16.98 -19.85 -2.46
N PHE A 450 -15.71 -19.56 -2.19
CA PHE A 450 -15.33 -18.71 -1.06
C PHE A 450 -15.93 -17.31 -1.17
N VAL A 451 -15.83 -16.66 -2.33
CA VAL A 451 -16.45 -15.35 -2.60
C VAL A 451 -17.97 -15.44 -2.43
N GLY A 452 -18.61 -16.51 -2.93
CA GLY A 452 -20.03 -16.74 -2.76
C GLY A 452 -20.45 -16.91 -1.29
N VAL A 453 -19.66 -17.63 -0.49
CA VAL A 453 -19.88 -17.80 0.96
C VAL A 453 -19.72 -16.46 1.68
N VAL A 454 -18.66 -15.70 1.39
CA VAL A 454 -18.46 -14.36 1.98
C VAL A 454 -19.62 -13.43 1.62
N ALA A 455 -20.08 -13.44 0.37
CA ALA A 455 -21.23 -12.66 -0.06
C ALA A 455 -22.53 -13.09 0.66
N LEU A 456 -22.75 -14.39 0.84
CA LEU A 456 -23.90 -14.92 1.58
C LEU A 456 -23.84 -14.55 3.07
N VAL A 457 -22.67 -14.64 3.70
CA VAL A 457 -22.48 -14.22 5.11
C VAL A 457 -22.71 -12.71 5.24
N GLY A 458 -22.19 -11.90 4.31
CA GLY A 458 -22.45 -10.46 4.27
C GLY A 458 -23.93 -10.14 4.09
N ALA A 459 -24.63 -10.85 3.20
CA ALA A 459 -26.06 -10.71 3.00
C ALA A 459 -26.87 -11.15 4.24
N ALA A 460 -26.46 -12.23 4.91
CA ALA A 460 -27.06 -12.66 6.16
C ALA A 460 -26.87 -11.63 7.26
N TRP A 461 -25.67 -11.05 7.39
CA TRP A 461 -25.40 -9.97 8.35
C TRP A 461 -26.27 -8.73 8.08
N LEU A 462 -26.41 -8.32 6.81
CA LEU A 462 -27.31 -7.24 6.39
C LEU A 462 -28.77 -7.45 6.79
N VAL A 463 -29.24 -8.70 6.78
CA VAL A 463 -30.63 -9.04 7.12
C VAL A 463 -30.84 -9.22 8.62
N LEU A 464 -29.87 -9.85 9.31
CA LEU A 464 -29.99 -10.20 10.72
C LEU A 464 -29.70 -9.04 11.67
N ASP A 465 -28.89 -8.07 11.24
CA ASP A 465 -28.40 -6.97 12.08
C ASP A 465 -28.56 -5.62 11.35
N ARG A 466 -29.77 -5.41 10.82
CA ARG A 466 -30.07 -4.29 9.91
C ARG A 466 -29.78 -2.93 10.54
N ASP A 467 -30.18 -2.72 11.79
CA ASP A 467 -30.06 -1.41 12.45
C ASP A 467 -28.58 -1.06 12.69
N THR A 468 -27.76 -2.02 13.14
CA THR A 468 -26.30 -1.83 13.27
C THR A 468 -25.65 -1.55 11.91
N VAL A 469 -26.06 -2.25 10.85
CA VAL A 469 -25.50 -2.03 9.51
C VAL A 469 -25.89 -0.64 8.98
N GLU A 470 -27.15 -0.24 9.16
CA GLU A 470 -27.64 1.09 8.78
C GLU A 470 -26.92 2.17 9.58
N ALA A 471 -26.78 2.01 10.90
CA ALA A 471 -26.04 2.91 11.76
C ALA A 471 -24.59 3.08 11.28
N ARG A 472 -23.89 1.97 10.97
CA ARG A 472 -22.52 2.02 10.42
C ARG A 472 -22.45 2.68 9.04
N TRP A 473 -23.44 2.45 8.19
CA TRP A 473 -23.52 3.08 6.88
C TRP A 473 -23.71 4.60 7.01
N GLN A 474 -24.64 5.04 7.86
CA GLN A 474 -24.87 6.45 8.14
C GLN A 474 -23.66 7.10 8.82
N ALA A 475 -23.01 6.42 9.77
CA ALA A 475 -21.77 6.86 10.40
C ALA A 475 -20.65 7.04 9.38
N ASN A 476 -20.52 6.11 8.42
CA ASN A 476 -19.56 6.23 7.33
C ASN A 476 -19.85 7.47 6.47
N LEU A 477 -21.11 7.75 6.11
CA LEU A 477 -21.45 8.94 5.32
C LEU A 477 -21.24 10.25 6.10
N GLY A 478 -21.61 10.27 7.38
CA GLY A 478 -21.34 11.40 8.28
C GLY A 478 -19.84 11.63 8.45
N ALA A 479 -19.04 10.56 8.50
CA ALA A 479 -17.59 10.62 8.58
C ALA A 479 -16.94 11.28 7.36
N LEU A 480 -17.40 10.94 6.15
CA LEU A 480 -16.93 11.58 4.92
C LEU A 480 -17.32 13.06 4.86
N SER A 481 -18.54 13.38 5.30
CA SER A 481 -19.04 14.76 5.31
C SER A 481 -18.26 15.63 6.29
N LEU A 482 -18.01 15.14 7.51
CA LEU A 482 -17.15 15.80 8.49
C LEU A 482 -15.72 15.98 7.98
N ALA A 483 -15.16 14.95 7.34
CA ALA A 483 -13.80 15.02 6.79
C ALA A 483 -13.66 16.06 5.67
N ARG A 484 -14.65 16.20 4.78
CA ARG A 484 -14.63 17.23 3.73
C ARG A 484 -14.63 18.65 4.30
N ALA A 485 -15.36 18.88 5.38
CA ALA A 485 -15.37 20.17 6.07
C ALA A 485 -14.04 20.42 6.81
N GLN A 486 -13.66 19.51 7.71
CA GLN A 486 -12.47 19.67 8.58
C GLN A 486 -11.14 19.64 7.83
N LEU A 487 -11.04 18.85 6.76
CA LEU A 487 -9.82 18.70 5.98
C LEU A 487 -9.82 19.59 4.73
N SER A 488 -10.76 20.52 4.61
CA SER A 488 -10.75 21.53 3.55
C SER A 488 -9.46 22.34 3.61
N GLY A 489 -8.69 22.33 2.52
CA GLY A 489 -7.39 23.00 2.46
C GLY A 489 -6.28 22.36 3.30
N TRP A 490 -6.48 21.16 3.86
CA TRP A 490 -5.47 20.49 4.68
C TRP A 490 -4.17 20.21 3.88
N PRO A 491 -2.97 20.49 4.45
CA PRO A 491 -2.68 20.84 5.83
C PRO A 491 -2.70 22.35 6.00
N THR A 492 -3.42 22.84 7.00
CA THR A 492 -3.52 24.27 7.27
C THR A 492 -2.35 24.77 8.11
N ASN A 493 -1.69 23.88 8.87
CA ASN A 493 -0.74 24.23 9.94
C ASN A 493 -1.33 25.18 10.99
N VAL A 494 -2.66 25.30 11.07
CA VAL A 494 -3.38 26.18 11.97
C VAL A 494 -4.46 25.36 12.67
N TRP A 495 -4.56 25.50 13.99
CA TRP A 495 -5.60 24.87 14.80
C TRP A 495 -6.97 25.48 14.51
N ASP A 496 -8.01 24.65 14.62
CA ASP A 496 -9.37 25.05 14.30
C ASP A 496 -9.92 26.12 15.26
N ASP A 497 -10.43 27.22 14.71
CA ASP A 497 -10.96 28.36 15.45
C ASP A 497 -12.48 28.31 15.72
N GLY A 498 -13.15 27.23 15.33
CA GLY A 498 -14.57 26.97 15.57
C GLY A 498 -15.48 27.53 14.47
N ARG A 499 -14.95 28.23 13.47
CA ARG A 499 -15.76 28.79 12.36
C ARG A 499 -16.51 27.73 11.58
N GLN A 500 -15.99 26.50 11.54
CA GLN A 500 -16.60 25.38 10.83
C GLN A 500 -17.81 24.77 11.58
N ALA A 501 -17.99 25.07 12.87
CA ALA A 501 -19.06 24.47 13.68
C ALA A 501 -20.46 24.65 13.07
N VAL A 502 -20.76 25.85 12.55
CA VAL A 502 -22.05 26.16 11.93
C VAL A 502 -22.29 25.30 10.67
N GLU A 503 -21.25 25.07 9.87
CA GLU A 503 -21.33 24.24 8.67
C GLU A 503 -21.51 22.75 9.00
N LEU A 504 -21.17 22.34 10.23
CA LEU A 504 -21.23 20.96 10.71
C LEU A 504 -22.56 20.59 11.37
N ALA A 505 -23.46 21.53 11.65
CA ALA A 505 -24.75 21.24 12.26
C ALA A 505 -25.58 20.15 11.53
N PRO A 506 -25.64 20.11 10.18
CA PRO A 506 -26.31 19.01 9.47
C PRO A 506 -25.63 17.65 9.68
N VAL A 507 -24.30 17.65 9.80
CA VAL A 507 -23.51 16.44 10.05
C VAL A 507 -23.71 15.95 11.49
N ALA A 508 -23.78 16.88 12.45
CA ALA A 508 -24.10 16.56 13.84
C ALA A 508 -25.48 15.90 13.94
N ALA A 509 -26.51 16.45 13.29
CA ALA A 509 -27.84 15.85 13.26
C ALA A 509 -27.83 14.45 12.62
N GLN A 510 -27.07 14.25 11.54
CA GLN A 510 -26.91 12.93 10.93
C GLN A 510 -26.26 11.93 11.90
N LEU A 511 -25.22 12.33 12.62
CA LEU A 511 -24.53 11.47 13.59
C LEU A 511 -25.38 11.22 14.85
N ALA A 512 -26.23 12.15 15.26
CA ALA A 512 -27.19 11.93 16.33
C ALA A 512 -28.19 10.81 15.98
N ASN A 513 -28.71 10.81 14.74
CA ASN A 513 -29.57 9.73 14.25
C ASN A 513 -28.86 8.37 14.23
N VAL A 514 -27.53 8.33 14.06
CA VAL A 514 -26.76 7.09 14.19
C VAL A 514 -26.85 6.55 15.61
N LEU A 515 -26.77 7.42 16.62
CA LEU A 515 -26.85 7.03 18.03
C LEU A 515 -28.27 6.58 18.44
N ASP A 516 -29.32 7.05 17.74
CA ASP A 516 -30.67 6.53 17.93
C ASP A 516 -30.81 5.06 17.47
N LEU A 517 -30.01 4.65 16.48
CA LEU A 517 -29.95 3.28 15.97
C LEU A 517 -28.96 2.40 16.74
N ASP A 518 -27.83 2.99 17.13
CA ASP A 518 -26.71 2.32 17.79
C ASP A 518 -26.02 3.31 18.75
N ALA A 519 -26.48 3.33 20.00
CA ALA A 519 -25.97 4.25 21.03
C ALA A 519 -24.47 4.04 21.34
N ASP A 520 -23.96 2.82 21.10
CA ASP A 520 -22.57 2.44 21.33
C ASP A 520 -21.71 2.62 20.06
N ASN A 521 -22.18 3.39 19.08
CA ASN A 521 -21.43 3.64 17.86
C ASN A 521 -20.22 4.57 18.13
N VAL A 522 -19.04 3.97 18.31
CA VAL A 522 -17.77 4.67 18.59
C VAL A 522 -17.49 5.81 17.61
N ALA A 523 -17.78 5.60 16.31
CA ALA A 523 -17.51 6.59 15.29
C ALA A 523 -18.40 7.83 15.44
N ALA A 524 -19.69 7.64 15.75
CA ALA A 524 -20.61 8.74 15.98
C ALA A 524 -20.32 9.45 17.31
N GLN A 525 -20.10 8.71 18.40
CA GLN A 525 -19.73 9.27 19.70
C GLN A 525 -18.47 10.14 19.57
N TYR A 526 -17.41 9.61 18.95
CA TYR A 526 -16.18 10.38 18.77
C TYR A 526 -16.41 11.65 17.94
N ARG A 527 -17.12 11.55 16.82
CA ARG A 527 -17.32 12.69 15.91
C ARG A 527 -18.26 13.77 16.47
N LEU A 528 -19.29 13.40 17.21
CA LEU A 528 -20.13 14.35 17.95
C LEU A 528 -19.32 15.07 19.03
N GLY A 529 -18.47 14.34 19.76
CA GLY A 529 -17.51 14.95 20.68
C GLY A 529 -16.59 15.97 19.99
N LEU A 530 -16.05 15.64 18.82
CA LEU A 530 -15.23 16.58 18.03
C LEU A 530 -16.03 17.82 17.58
N ILE A 531 -17.29 17.66 17.17
CA ILE A 531 -18.13 18.80 16.77
C ILE A 531 -18.41 19.69 17.98
N ALA A 532 -18.75 19.13 19.14
CA ALA A 532 -18.94 19.88 20.38
C ALA A 532 -17.66 20.64 20.81
N MET A 533 -16.47 20.04 20.63
CA MET A 533 -15.19 20.74 20.84
C MET A 533 -15.00 21.96 19.92
N LEU A 534 -15.46 21.87 18.66
CA LEU A 534 -15.44 23.00 17.72
C LEU A 534 -16.40 24.11 18.15
N GLU A 535 -17.56 23.72 18.66
CA GLU A 535 -18.58 24.61 19.23
C GLU A 535 -18.16 25.23 20.58
N ARG A 536 -17.05 24.75 21.16
CA ARG A 536 -16.55 25.13 22.50
C ARG A 536 -17.46 24.68 23.64
N ASP A 537 -18.35 23.73 23.38
CA ASP A 537 -19.14 23.03 24.39
C ASP A 537 -18.34 21.81 24.88
N TYR A 538 -17.44 22.08 25.83
CA TYR A 538 -16.52 21.05 26.33
C TYR A 538 -17.24 20.05 27.24
N GLU A 539 -18.32 20.44 27.91
CA GLU A 539 -19.14 19.55 28.73
C GLU A 539 -19.84 18.49 27.88
N THR A 540 -20.48 18.89 26.78
CA THR A 540 -21.09 17.94 25.83
C THR A 540 -20.01 17.11 25.14
N ALA A 541 -18.86 17.71 24.81
CA ALA A 541 -17.74 16.98 24.23
C ALA A 541 -17.24 15.85 25.15
N VAL A 542 -17.04 16.13 26.45
CA VAL A 542 -16.64 15.11 27.44
C VAL A 542 -17.67 13.98 27.50
N SER A 543 -18.96 14.30 27.54
CA SER A 543 -20.03 13.30 27.63
C SER A 543 -19.95 12.28 26.49
N HIS A 544 -19.73 12.73 25.25
CA HIS A 544 -19.57 11.84 24.10
C HIS A 544 -18.21 11.13 24.07
N LEU A 545 -17.14 11.83 24.42
CA LEU A 545 -15.77 11.30 24.36
C LEU A 545 -15.48 10.28 25.46
N GLU A 546 -16.09 10.39 26.64
CA GLU A 546 -16.02 9.38 27.71
C GLU A 546 -16.62 8.06 27.21
N ILE A 547 -17.82 8.07 26.63
CA ILE A 547 -18.45 6.88 26.04
C ILE A 547 -17.56 6.31 24.93
N ALA A 548 -17.06 7.15 24.02
CA ALA A 548 -16.17 6.70 22.96
C ALA A 548 -14.87 6.08 23.51
N HIS A 549 -14.34 6.59 24.62
CA HIS A 549 -13.14 6.07 25.27
C HIS A 549 -13.40 4.75 26.01
N GLU A 550 -14.55 4.60 26.64
CA GLU A 550 -14.97 3.34 27.26
C GLU A 550 -15.11 2.21 26.22
N LEU A 551 -15.64 2.54 25.04
CA LEU A 551 -15.85 1.57 23.95
C LEU A 551 -14.56 1.24 23.18
N ASP A 552 -13.63 2.20 23.01
CA ASP A 552 -12.30 1.96 22.41
C ASP A 552 -11.18 2.68 23.18
N PRO A 553 -10.73 2.14 24.33
CA PRO A 553 -9.74 2.81 25.18
C PRO A 553 -8.36 2.90 24.54
N GLY A 554 -8.10 2.14 23.47
CA GLY A 554 -6.82 2.19 22.76
C GLY A 554 -6.78 3.23 21.63
N HIS A 555 -7.87 3.93 21.35
CA HIS A 555 -7.95 4.90 20.27
C HIS A 555 -7.23 6.20 20.65
N ARG A 556 -6.07 6.44 20.04
CA ARG A 556 -5.20 7.56 20.41
C ARG A 556 -5.90 8.92 20.28
N GLY A 557 -6.63 9.15 19.20
CA GLY A 557 -7.36 10.40 18.96
C GLY A 557 -8.44 10.70 20.00
N ILE A 558 -9.27 9.72 20.35
CA ILE A 558 -10.28 9.82 21.42
C ILE A 558 -9.62 10.17 22.75
N THR A 559 -8.62 9.40 23.19
CA THR A 559 -7.91 9.65 24.46
C THR A 559 -7.32 11.05 24.52
N LYS A 560 -6.69 11.50 23.43
CA LYS A 560 -6.07 12.82 23.34
C LYS A 560 -7.11 13.94 23.39
N ASN A 561 -8.19 13.84 22.61
CA ASN A 561 -9.26 14.84 22.61
C ASN A 561 -10.03 14.90 23.93
N LEU A 562 -10.29 13.75 24.57
CA LEU A 562 -10.92 13.70 25.90
C LEU A 562 -10.02 14.38 26.94
N GLY A 563 -8.73 14.05 26.94
CA GLY A 563 -7.77 14.72 27.82
C GLY A 563 -7.73 16.23 27.58
N TYR A 564 -7.79 16.69 26.32
CA TYR A 564 -7.84 18.12 25.99
C TYR A 564 -9.12 18.78 26.49
N CYS A 565 -10.27 18.12 26.39
CA CYS A 565 -11.51 18.64 26.97
C CYS A 565 -11.42 18.79 28.48
N TYR A 566 -10.84 17.83 29.20
CA TYR A 566 -10.62 17.99 30.64
C TYR A 566 -9.68 19.16 30.98
N VAL A 567 -8.63 19.41 30.18
CA VAL A 567 -7.82 20.64 30.33
C VAL A 567 -8.72 21.88 30.17
N TRP A 568 -9.55 21.90 29.13
CA TRP A 568 -10.44 23.03 28.86
C TRP A 568 -11.55 23.20 29.88
N LEU A 569 -11.88 22.19 30.68
CA LEU A 569 -12.79 22.29 31.82
C LEU A 569 -12.08 22.58 33.15
N GLY A 570 -10.74 22.51 33.20
CA GLY A 570 -9.94 22.65 34.43
C GLY A 570 -9.84 21.37 35.27
N GLU A 571 -10.23 20.22 34.72
CA GLU A 571 -10.13 18.91 35.37
C GLU A 571 -8.73 18.29 35.17
N PHE A 572 -7.70 18.98 35.68
CA PHE A 572 -6.30 18.66 35.39
C PHE A 572 -5.87 17.26 35.81
N ASP A 573 -6.41 16.71 36.90
CA ASP A 573 -6.06 15.36 37.37
C ASP A 573 -6.47 14.28 36.38
N LYS A 574 -7.70 14.38 35.83
CA LYS A 574 -8.18 13.46 34.78
C LYS A 574 -7.40 13.65 33.49
N ALA A 575 -7.13 14.91 33.11
CA ALA A 575 -6.36 15.23 31.92
C ALA A 575 -4.96 14.62 31.97
N ARG A 576 -4.23 14.78 33.08
CA ARG A 576 -2.88 14.23 33.27
C ARG A 576 -2.87 12.70 33.16
N LEU A 577 -3.88 12.03 33.72
CA LEU A 577 -3.99 10.58 33.66
C LEU A 577 -4.13 10.06 32.21
N LEU A 578 -4.97 10.70 31.39
CA LEU A 578 -5.18 10.31 30.01
C LEU A 578 -4.00 10.69 29.09
N LEU A 579 -3.37 11.83 29.35
CA LEU A 579 -2.31 12.38 28.49
C LEU A 579 -0.90 11.90 28.86
N ALA A 580 -0.72 11.21 30.00
CA ALA A 580 0.59 10.78 30.51
C ALA A 580 1.47 10.03 29.49
N ASN A 581 0.86 9.28 28.58
CA ASN A 581 1.55 8.47 27.57
C ASN A 581 1.61 9.12 26.17
N ILE A 582 1.27 10.40 26.05
CA ILE A 582 1.26 11.15 24.79
C ILE A 582 2.24 12.31 24.91
N SER A 583 3.53 12.02 24.73
CA SER A 583 4.66 12.94 24.98
C SER A 583 4.56 14.34 24.37
N GLU A 584 3.89 14.46 23.22
CA GLU A 584 3.72 15.70 22.47
C GLU A 584 2.69 16.64 23.09
N THR A 585 1.82 16.17 24.00
CA THR A 585 0.74 17.00 24.57
C THR A 585 1.30 18.18 25.35
N GLN A 586 2.42 18.02 26.05
CA GLN A 586 3.03 19.11 26.79
C GLN A 586 3.46 20.25 25.86
N GLN A 587 4.13 19.91 24.75
CA GLN A 587 4.53 20.89 23.73
C GLN A 587 3.32 21.51 23.03
N GLU A 588 2.29 20.72 22.75
CA GLU A 588 1.05 21.22 22.16
C GLU A 588 0.30 22.16 23.11
N MET A 589 0.30 21.91 24.42
CA MET A 589 -0.29 22.81 25.41
C MET A 589 0.41 24.18 25.42
N SER A 590 1.73 24.23 25.28
CA SER A 590 2.44 25.51 25.08
C SER A 590 2.01 26.23 23.80
N ALA A 591 1.72 25.49 22.72
CA ALA A 591 1.21 26.08 21.48
C ALA A 591 -0.23 26.60 21.65
N TYR A 592 -1.08 25.86 22.39
CA TYR A 592 -2.44 26.25 22.70
C TYR A 592 -2.52 27.47 23.62
N GLU A 593 -1.58 27.64 24.56
CA GLU A 593 -1.49 28.83 25.42
C GLU A 593 -1.44 30.10 24.56
N TRP A 594 -0.47 30.17 23.63
CA TRP A 594 -0.37 31.30 22.71
C TRP A 594 -1.60 31.44 21.82
N TRP A 595 -2.09 30.32 21.27
CA TRP A 595 -3.20 30.35 20.32
C TRP A 595 -4.51 30.84 20.97
N TRP A 596 -4.86 30.36 22.17
CA TRP A 596 -6.04 30.82 22.91
C TRP A 596 -5.94 32.29 23.32
N GLN A 597 -4.74 32.77 23.63
CA GLN A 597 -4.51 34.19 23.88
C GLN A 597 -4.87 35.04 22.65
N GLN A 598 -4.52 34.59 21.44
CA GLN A 598 -4.88 35.28 20.19
C GLN A 598 -6.39 35.23 19.89
N GLN A 599 -7.08 34.18 20.34
CA GLN A 599 -8.54 34.05 20.20
C GLN A 599 -9.32 34.83 21.27
N GLY A 600 -8.65 35.60 22.13
CA GLY A 600 -9.29 36.37 23.19
C GLY A 600 -9.85 35.49 24.32
N ARG A 601 -9.28 34.30 24.53
CA ARG A 601 -9.65 33.33 25.59
C ARG A 601 -8.52 33.15 26.60
N PRO A 602 -8.21 34.17 27.42
CA PRO A 602 -7.14 34.09 28.41
C PRO A 602 -7.41 33.00 29.46
N ASP A 603 -8.68 32.69 29.72
CA ASP A 603 -9.10 31.60 30.61
C ASP A 603 -8.62 30.22 30.11
N LEU A 604 -8.73 29.95 28.81
CA LEU A 604 -8.25 28.71 28.21
C LEU A 604 -6.73 28.72 28.03
N ALA A 605 -6.13 29.88 27.78
CA ALA A 605 -4.69 30.04 27.73
C ALA A 605 -4.04 29.70 29.09
N GLU A 606 -4.61 30.18 30.20
CA GLU A 606 -4.13 29.87 31.55
C GLU A 606 -4.24 28.36 31.86
N ARG A 607 -5.35 27.72 31.47
CA ARG A 607 -5.52 26.26 31.60
C ARG A 607 -4.49 25.48 30.80
N ALA A 608 -4.17 25.93 29.57
CA ALA A 608 -3.11 25.34 28.77
C ALA A 608 -1.73 25.50 29.43
N ALA A 609 -1.42 26.70 29.96
CA ALA A 609 -0.18 27.01 30.64
C ALA A 609 0.04 26.13 31.89
N GLN A 610 -1.03 25.81 32.63
CA GLN A 610 -0.96 24.92 33.78
C GLN A 610 -0.62 23.46 33.41
N MET A 611 -0.95 23.04 32.19
CA MET A 611 -0.66 21.69 31.66
C MET A 611 0.62 21.62 30.82
N SER A 612 1.22 22.76 30.47
CA SER A 612 2.50 22.81 29.78
C SER A 612 3.70 22.70 30.73
N GLN A 613 3.48 22.95 32.02
CA GLN A 613 4.49 22.78 33.07
C GLN A 613 4.73 21.29 33.39
N PRO A 614 5.98 20.90 33.70
CA PRO A 614 6.37 19.51 33.94
C PRO A 614 5.78 18.88 35.20
#